data_AF-A0A661I2Q2-F1
#
_entry.id   AF-A0A661I2Q2-F1
#
_cell.length_a   1.000
_cell.length_b   1.000
_cell.length_c   1.000
_cell.angle_alpha   90.00
_cell.angle_beta   90.00
_cell.angle_gamma   90.00
#
_symmetry.space_group_name_H-M   'P 1'
#
loop_
_entity.id
_entity.type
_entity.pdbx_description
1 polymer ?
#
loop_
_entity_poly.entity_id
_entity_poly.type
_entity_poly.pdbx_seq_one_letter_code
_entity_poly.pdbx_strand_id
1 'polypeptide(L)'
;MDTNSPQKEVNLTGTLQKVLYQNDENKYCIAVLSNGQKICGAYFDTNLKMLEGEEILLTGLWETHKKYGVQFAFTSLVIKEAELFFFLTKIVKGVGKKVAKELLKKYTEDELCEILDNRPSELLTFAGIKEKKLTTIVTSWNKFKHLRELGSFLGQYGVTSNLITKIYQEFGEVENLIEKIQKNPYLLIRIKGIGFKKADEIGRALGIEEHSTFRVGACMSFVLKEYCDNNGNSSISKDKLYALCDDNLNFYNQEELYEKVLTQILASKDIHQTKLDRYAPSMLYNAEKRILEFFQIRAKANPNRPITSNFEDYIIKKEKSLGFILSDEQKKAVELINDGANTVALVGYAGTGKSTSSRALLELLEEIIGFNDIKCMALSGIASQRISDTTGYESATIQSELMKMQNSDKDYFPYKVILIDETSMINSVTFYQVISKVDPNCVFIIVGDDGQLPAIGAGDILADVIKFELAPVCKLTKIYRQNELQAIATIANDIRKGEVP
;
A
#
# COMPACT_ATOMS: atom_id res chain seq x y z
N MET A 1 39.47 17.30 -24.14
CA MET A 1 39.53 15.88 -23.71
C MET A 1 38.46 15.73 -22.66
N ASP A 2 37.25 15.37 -23.10
CA ASP A 2 36.09 15.19 -22.24
C ASP A 2 36.22 13.89 -21.46
N THR A 3 36.39 14.00 -20.14
CA THR A 3 36.34 12.88 -19.20
C THR A 3 34.96 12.83 -18.57
N ASN A 4 33.97 12.29 -19.28
CA ASN A 4 32.68 11.97 -18.67
C ASN A 4 32.05 10.72 -19.28
N SER A 5 32.87 9.68 -19.45
CA SER A 5 32.35 8.32 -19.57
C SER A 5 31.87 7.88 -18.19
N PRO A 6 30.62 7.38 -18.03
CA PRO A 6 30.18 6.81 -16.77
C PRO A 6 31.12 5.64 -16.43
N GLN A 7 31.82 5.73 -15.30
CA GLN A 7 32.63 4.62 -14.83
C GLN A 7 31.70 3.43 -14.61
N LYS A 8 31.92 2.34 -15.36
CA LYS A 8 31.21 1.09 -15.15
C LYS A 8 31.49 0.62 -13.73
N GLU A 9 30.43 0.41 -12.95
CA GLU A 9 30.53 -0.29 -11.68
C GLU A 9 31.16 -1.67 -11.91
N VAL A 10 32.01 -2.07 -10.97
CA VAL A 10 32.70 -3.37 -10.99
C VAL A 10 32.22 -4.21 -9.82
N ASN A 11 32.43 -5.52 -9.90
CA ASN A 11 32.10 -6.44 -8.82
C ASN A 11 33.34 -6.75 -7.99
N LEU A 12 33.18 -6.74 -6.66
CA LEU A 12 34.18 -7.15 -5.69
C LEU A 12 33.61 -8.26 -4.80
N THR A 13 34.31 -9.39 -4.72
CA THR A 13 33.94 -10.50 -3.81
C THR A 13 34.97 -10.61 -2.70
N GLY A 14 34.51 -10.88 -1.48
CA GLY A 14 35.40 -11.24 -0.37
C GLY A 14 34.66 -11.59 0.91
N THR A 15 35.37 -12.13 1.89
CA THR A 15 34.81 -12.43 3.20
C THR A 15 34.87 -11.20 4.10
N LEU A 16 33.75 -10.80 4.70
CA LEU A 16 33.72 -9.68 5.64
C LEU A 16 34.50 -10.03 6.91
N GLN A 17 35.65 -9.40 7.14
CA GLN A 17 36.49 -9.71 8.29
C GLN A 17 36.04 -8.96 9.54
N LYS A 18 35.80 -7.66 9.41
CA LYS A 18 35.48 -6.79 10.55
C LYS A 18 34.79 -5.51 10.11
N VAL A 19 33.78 -5.08 10.86
CA VAL A 19 33.17 -3.75 10.72
C VAL A 19 33.93 -2.75 11.59
N LEU A 20 34.49 -1.71 10.97
CA LEU A 20 35.26 -0.67 11.66
C LEU A 20 34.36 0.44 12.21
N TYR A 21 33.31 0.79 11.46
CA TYR A 21 32.39 1.87 11.81
C TYR A 21 31.01 1.58 11.22
N GLN A 22 29.97 1.99 11.96
CA GLN A 22 28.59 1.96 11.50
C GLN A 22 27.81 3.07 12.18
N ASN A 23 27.00 3.80 11.40
CA ASN A 23 26.09 4.83 11.89
C ASN A 23 24.65 4.29 11.81
N ASP A 24 23.94 4.30 12.94
CA ASP A 24 22.61 3.72 13.05
C ASP A 24 21.49 4.56 12.41
N GLU A 25 21.68 5.86 12.22
CA GLU A 25 20.70 6.77 11.64
C GLU A 25 20.70 6.71 10.11
N ASN A 26 21.87 6.82 9.48
CA ASN A 26 21.99 6.83 8.01
C ASN A 26 22.46 5.50 7.41
N LYS A 27 22.66 4.47 8.26
CA LYS A 27 23.12 3.12 7.91
C LYS A 27 24.45 3.06 7.14
N TYR A 28 25.23 4.15 7.19
CA TYR A 28 26.55 4.19 6.60
C TYR A 28 27.54 3.34 7.39
N CYS A 29 28.37 2.58 6.69
CA CYS A 29 29.30 1.64 7.30
C CYS A 29 30.68 1.66 6.62
N ILE A 30 31.70 1.28 7.38
CA ILE A 30 33.06 1.04 6.91
C ILE A 30 33.49 -0.32 7.45
N ALA A 31 33.96 -1.19 6.58
CA ALA A 31 34.41 -2.53 6.95
C ALA A 31 35.67 -2.95 6.18
N VAL A 32 36.24 -4.08 6.60
CA VAL A 32 37.46 -4.67 6.02
C VAL A 32 37.15 -6.10 5.60
N LEU A 33 37.59 -6.47 4.40
CA LEU A 33 37.56 -7.83 3.88
C LEU A 33 38.80 -8.61 4.35
N SER A 34 38.72 -9.94 4.33
CA SER A 34 39.81 -10.84 4.77
C SER A 34 41.14 -10.65 4.02
N ASN A 35 41.11 -10.10 2.81
CA ASN A 35 42.28 -9.75 2.01
C ASN A 35 42.86 -8.34 2.31
N GLY A 36 42.33 -7.66 3.34
CA GLY A 36 42.77 -6.34 3.78
C GLY A 36 42.13 -5.15 3.04
N GLN A 37 41.27 -5.40 2.05
CA GLN A 37 40.59 -4.32 1.32
C GLN A 37 39.51 -3.67 2.19
N LYS A 38 39.40 -2.35 2.12
CA LYS A 38 38.38 -1.57 2.83
C LYS A 38 37.17 -1.35 1.93
N ILE A 39 35.98 -1.46 2.51
CA ILE A 39 34.70 -1.22 1.83
C ILE A 39 33.91 -0.16 2.59
N CYS A 40 33.10 0.62 1.89
CA CYS A 40 32.20 1.60 2.48
C CYS A 40 30.90 1.76 1.67
N GLY A 41 29.83 2.13 2.34
CA GLY A 41 28.51 2.26 1.72
C GLY A 41 27.39 2.27 2.75
N ALA A 42 26.15 2.41 2.29
CA ALA A 42 24.97 2.29 3.14
C ALA A 42 24.33 0.90 2.92
N TYR A 43 24.02 0.20 4.01
CA TYR A 43 23.38 -1.12 3.95
C TYR A 43 22.18 -1.17 4.88
N PHE A 44 20.99 -1.35 4.32
CA PHE A 44 19.72 -1.15 5.02
C PHE A 44 19.04 -2.44 5.47
N ASP A 45 19.45 -3.60 4.96
CA ASP A 45 18.73 -4.86 5.21
C ASP A 45 18.95 -5.37 6.64
N THR A 46 20.20 -5.38 7.13
CA THR A 46 20.53 -5.87 8.48
C THR A 46 21.72 -5.12 9.09
N ASN A 47 22.01 -5.38 10.36
CA ASN A 47 23.22 -4.87 10.99
C ASN A 47 24.45 -5.56 10.37
N LEU A 48 25.31 -4.81 9.67
CA LEU A 48 26.48 -5.33 8.97
C LEU A 48 27.42 -6.13 9.89
N LYS A 49 27.51 -5.81 11.19
CA LYS A 49 28.31 -6.60 12.15
C LYS A 49 27.86 -8.05 12.26
N MET A 50 26.60 -8.35 11.96
CA MET A 50 26.09 -9.73 11.97
C MET A 50 26.61 -10.58 10.81
N LEU A 51 27.21 -9.95 9.80
CA LEU A 51 27.75 -10.58 8.61
C LEU A 51 29.26 -10.85 8.71
N GLU A 52 29.90 -10.55 9.85
CA GLU A 52 31.33 -10.85 10.05
C GLU A 52 31.59 -12.36 9.90
N GLY A 53 32.48 -12.70 8.98
CA GLY A 53 32.82 -14.06 8.58
C GLY A 53 32.05 -14.60 7.38
N GLU A 54 31.08 -13.86 6.83
CA GLU A 54 30.30 -14.26 5.66
C GLU A 54 30.96 -13.77 4.36
N GLU A 55 30.80 -14.53 3.28
CA GLU A 55 31.24 -14.12 1.93
C GLU A 55 30.21 -13.17 1.33
N ILE A 56 30.68 -12.07 0.75
CA ILE A 56 29.82 -11.03 0.19
C ILE A 56 30.24 -10.69 -1.24
N LEU A 57 29.24 -10.40 -2.08
CA LEU A 57 29.39 -9.81 -3.39
C LEU A 57 28.97 -8.35 -3.32
N LEU A 58 29.87 -7.46 -3.72
CA LEU A 58 29.69 -6.02 -3.72
C LEU A 58 29.71 -5.52 -5.16
N THR A 59 28.79 -4.62 -5.52
CA THR A 59 28.83 -3.87 -6.78
C THR A 59 29.10 -2.41 -6.46
N GLY A 60 30.00 -1.76 -7.18
CA GLY A 60 30.34 -0.36 -6.93
C GLY A 60 31.62 0.12 -7.60
N LEU A 61 32.24 1.14 -7.02
CA LEU A 61 33.40 1.82 -7.57
C LEU A 61 34.55 1.93 -6.55
N TRP A 62 35.78 1.98 -7.05
CA TRP A 62 36.94 2.29 -6.21
C TRP A 62 37.06 3.79 -6.01
N GLU A 63 37.07 4.22 -4.75
CA GLU A 63 37.23 5.62 -4.37
C GLU A 63 38.43 5.80 -3.43
N THR A 64 38.98 7.01 -3.40
CA THR A 64 40.08 7.35 -2.48
C THR A 64 39.62 8.39 -1.47
N HIS A 65 39.42 7.97 -0.22
CA HIS A 65 39.00 8.85 0.85
C HIS A 65 40.21 9.53 1.52
N LYS A 66 40.15 10.86 1.70
CA LYS A 66 41.25 11.70 2.22
C LYS A 66 41.88 11.19 3.53
N LYS A 67 41.10 10.57 4.41
CA LYS A 67 41.52 10.05 5.72
C LYS A 67 41.76 8.54 5.78
N TYR A 68 41.12 7.77 4.90
CA TYR A 68 41.03 6.31 5.05
C TYR A 68 41.70 5.52 3.91
N GLY A 69 42.19 6.22 2.89
CA GLY A 69 42.88 5.64 1.74
C GLY A 69 41.91 5.10 0.70
N VAL A 70 42.39 4.14 -0.10
CA VAL A 70 41.60 3.47 -1.13
C VAL A 70 40.53 2.59 -0.48
N GLN A 71 39.29 2.76 -0.90
CA GLN A 71 38.13 2.01 -0.42
C GLN A 71 37.23 1.64 -1.60
N PHE A 72 36.52 0.53 -1.48
CA PHE A 72 35.49 0.15 -2.43
C PHE A 72 34.13 0.70 -1.96
N ALA A 73 33.62 1.72 -2.64
CA ALA A 73 32.32 2.32 -2.38
C ALA A 73 31.23 1.48 -3.05
N PHE A 74 30.51 0.67 -2.27
CA PHE A 74 29.49 -0.23 -2.80
C PHE A 74 28.12 0.45 -2.86
N THR A 75 27.41 0.20 -3.95
CA THR A 75 26.00 0.59 -4.15
C THR A 75 25.05 -0.57 -3.87
N SER A 76 25.52 -1.80 -3.99
CA SER A 76 24.81 -3.00 -3.55
C SER A 76 25.73 -3.99 -2.84
N LEU A 77 25.16 -4.70 -1.87
CA LEU A 77 25.79 -5.80 -1.14
C LEU A 77 24.82 -6.97 -1.15
N VAL A 78 25.28 -8.11 -1.67
CA VAL A 78 24.57 -9.38 -1.60
C VAL A 78 25.41 -10.34 -0.78
N ILE A 79 24.81 -10.93 0.25
CA ILE A 79 25.47 -11.99 1.00
C ILE A 79 25.53 -13.20 0.07
N LYS A 80 26.74 -13.67 -0.23
CA LYS A 80 26.94 -15.02 -0.77
C LYS A 80 26.80 -16.01 0.39
N GLU A 81 25.65 -15.99 1.05
CA GLU A 81 25.28 -17.15 1.84
C GLU A 81 24.99 -18.24 0.81
N ALA A 82 25.65 -19.40 0.93
CA ALA A 82 25.14 -20.62 0.35
C ALA A 82 23.65 -20.69 0.75
N GLU A 83 22.72 -20.66 -0.21
CA GLU A 83 21.26 -20.65 0.07
C GLU A 83 20.92 -21.76 1.07
N LEU A 84 21.64 -22.88 0.98
CA LEU A 84 21.53 -24.01 1.86
C LEU A 84 21.93 -23.71 3.32
N PHE A 85 22.94 -22.87 3.58
CA PHE A 85 23.32 -22.48 4.95
C PHE A 85 22.24 -21.65 5.64
N PHE A 86 21.68 -20.65 4.94
CA PHE A 86 20.55 -19.87 5.43
C PHE A 86 19.38 -20.79 5.74
N PHE A 87 19.05 -21.66 4.79
CA PHE A 87 17.93 -22.57 4.90
C PHE A 87 18.08 -23.53 6.08
N LEU A 88 19.24 -24.16 6.22
CA LEU A 88 19.55 -25.04 7.34
C LEU A 88 19.40 -24.32 8.69
N THR A 89 19.87 -23.07 8.81
CA THR A 89 19.91 -22.39 10.11
C THR A 89 18.64 -21.62 10.49
N LYS A 90 17.85 -21.16 9.50
CA LYS A 90 16.67 -20.32 9.72
C LYS A 90 15.35 -21.06 9.51
N ILE A 91 15.34 -22.08 8.66
CA ILE A 91 14.11 -22.77 8.24
C ILE A 91 14.07 -24.19 8.81
N VAL A 92 15.19 -24.92 8.78
CA VAL A 92 15.25 -26.30 9.27
C VAL A 92 15.40 -26.33 10.79
N LYS A 93 14.34 -26.76 11.49
CA LYS A 93 14.40 -26.95 12.94
C LYS A 93 15.41 -28.04 13.30
N GLY A 94 16.27 -27.73 14.27
CA GLY A 94 17.26 -28.68 14.79
C GLY A 94 18.66 -28.53 14.19
N VAL A 95 18.87 -27.69 13.17
CA VAL A 95 20.22 -27.38 12.66
C VAL A 95 20.64 -25.98 13.13
N GLY A 96 21.62 -25.92 14.03
CA GLY A 96 22.23 -24.65 14.46
C GLY A 96 23.41 -24.26 13.58
N LYS A 97 23.85 -22.99 13.62
CA LYS A 97 24.96 -22.47 12.81
C LYS A 97 26.21 -23.36 12.81
N LYS A 98 26.62 -23.87 13.98
CA LYS A 98 27.81 -24.74 14.10
C LYS A 98 27.65 -26.05 13.31
N VAL A 99 26.50 -26.72 13.45
CA VAL A 99 26.21 -27.98 12.75
C VAL A 99 26.10 -27.74 11.24
N ALA A 100 25.44 -26.66 10.82
CA ALA A 100 25.34 -26.31 9.40
C ALA A 100 26.72 -26.07 8.77
N LYS A 101 27.64 -25.36 9.45
CA LYS A 101 29.02 -25.17 8.97
C LYS A 101 29.80 -26.49 8.90
N GLU A 102 29.62 -27.40 9.85
CA GLU A 102 30.28 -28.72 9.81
C GLU A 102 29.76 -29.60 8.67
N LEU A 103 28.45 -29.58 8.40
CA LEU A 103 27.83 -30.32 7.30
C LEU A 103 28.32 -29.82 5.94
N LEU A 104 28.28 -28.51 5.70
CA LEU A 104 28.72 -27.88 4.45
C LEU A 104 30.25 -27.91 4.25
N LYS A 105 31.01 -28.24 5.29
CA LYS A 105 32.45 -28.50 5.18
C LYS A 105 32.75 -29.92 4.72
N LYS A 106 31.89 -30.89 5.06
CA LYS A 106 32.08 -32.30 4.71
C LYS A 106 31.42 -32.66 3.38
N TYR A 107 30.27 -32.08 3.09
CA TYR A 107 29.46 -32.38 1.91
C TYR A 107 29.31 -31.14 1.04
N THR A 108 29.22 -31.36 -0.28
CA THR A 108 28.75 -30.31 -1.19
C THR A 108 27.27 -30.01 -0.96
N GLU A 109 26.75 -28.89 -1.47
CA GLU A 109 25.35 -28.52 -1.28
C GLU A 109 24.39 -29.56 -1.87
N ASP A 110 24.67 -30.04 -3.07
CA ASP A 110 23.87 -31.06 -3.76
C ASP A 110 23.91 -32.40 -3.02
N GLU A 111 25.10 -32.82 -2.58
CA GLU A 111 25.28 -34.06 -1.83
C GLU A 111 24.58 -34.01 -0.46
N LEU A 112 24.65 -32.88 0.24
CA LEU A 112 23.94 -32.71 1.50
C LEU A 112 22.42 -32.76 1.31
N CYS A 113 21.91 -32.19 0.22
CA CYS A 113 20.49 -32.27 -0.13
C CYS A 113 20.07 -33.72 -0.42
N GLU A 114 20.86 -34.46 -1.20
CA GLU A 114 20.63 -35.87 -1.52
C GLU A 114 20.67 -36.75 -0.27
N ILE A 115 21.60 -36.49 0.65
CA ILE A 115 21.67 -37.17 1.95
C ILE A 115 20.41 -36.92 2.78
N LEU A 116 19.98 -35.66 2.89
CA LEU A 116 18.81 -35.30 3.68
C LEU A 116 17.49 -35.85 3.09
N ASP A 117 17.41 -35.98 1.76
CA ASP A 117 16.24 -36.52 1.06
C ASP A 117 16.18 -38.07 1.09
N ASN A 118 17.30 -38.76 0.87
CA ASN A 118 17.29 -40.20 0.58
C ASN A 118 18.02 -41.06 1.62
N ARG A 119 19.03 -40.52 2.31
CA ARG A 119 19.90 -41.27 3.24
C ARG A 119 20.23 -40.49 4.52
N PRO A 120 19.22 -39.95 5.25
CA PRO A 120 19.46 -39.03 6.37
C PRO A 120 20.15 -39.69 7.58
N SER A 121 20.11 -41.02 7.69
CA SER A 121 20.80 -41.79 8.74
C SER A 121 22.32 -41.53 8.77
N GLU A 122 22.93 -41.14 7.66
CA GLU A 122 24.36 -40.77 7.60
C GLU A 122 24.72 -39.59 8.50
N LEU A 123 23.76 -38.71 8.78
CA LEU A 123 23.98 -37.55 9.64
C LEU A 123 24.13 -37.90 11.12
N LEU A 124 23.81 -39.15 11.54
CA LEU A 124 24.08 -39.65 12.91
C LEU A 124 25.57 -39.71 13.23
N THR A 125 26.44 -39.68 12.21
CA THR A 125 27.89 -39.65 12.38
C THR A 125 28.42 -38.31 12.90
N PHE A 126 27.59 -37.25 12.91
CA PHE A 126 27.98 -35.92 13.37
C PHE A 126 27.73 -35.71 14.86
N ALA A 127 28.73 -35.13 15.53
CA ALA A 127 28.64 -34.77 16.94
C ALA A 127 27.48 -33.79 17.18
N GLY A 128 26.50 -34.22 17.97
CA GLY A 128 25.34 -33.40 18.31
C GLY A 128 24.12 -33.60 17.41
N ILE A 129 24.11 -34.58 16.50
CA ILE A 129 22.92 -35.10 15.83
C ILE A 129 22.63 -36.52 16.37
N LYS A 130 21.63 -36.65 17.24
CA LYS A 130 21.10 -37.93 17.74
C LYS A 130 19.76 -38.24 17.08
N GLU A 131 19.28 -39.48 17.13
CA GLU A 131 18.02 -39.92 16.49
C GLU A 131 16.87 -38.92 16.61
N LYS A 132 16.51 -38.50 17.83
CA LYS A 132 15.42 -37.53 18.06
C LYS A 132 15.62 -36.20 17.30
N LYS A 133 16.87 -35.73 17.24
CA LYS A 133 17.22 -34.50 16.53
C LYS A 133 17.26 -34.72 15.03
N LEU A 134 17.73 -35.89 14.57
CA LEU A 134 17.66 -36.28 13.16
C LEU A 134 16.22 -36.33 12.67
N THR A 135 15.30 -36.95 13.42
CA THR A 135 13.87 -36.96 13.08
C THR A 135 13.35 -35.53 12.94
N THR A 136 13.69 -34.64 13.87
CA THR A 136 13.29 -33.22 13.79
C THR A 136 13.83 -32.52 12.54
N ILE A 137 15.11 -32.77 12.22
CA ILE A 137 15.78 -32.22 11.03
C ILE A 137 15.07 -32.73 9.77
N VAL A 138 14.88 -34.04 9.62
CA VAL A 138 14.26 -34.67 8.45
C VAL A 138 12.81 -34.25 8.27
N THR A 139 12.02 -34.24 9.34
CA THR A 139 10.63 -33.76 9.28
C THR A 139 10.58 -32.29 8.86
N SER A 140 11.45 -31.44 9.41
CA SER A 140 11.52 -30.04 9.00
C SER A 140 12.05 -29.87 7.57
N TRP A 141 13.03 -30.68 7.17
CA TRP A 141 13.63 -30.67 5.84
C TRP A 141 12.63 -31.05 4.76
N ASN A 142 11.88 -32.14 4.97
CA ASN A 142 10.84 -32.60 4.05
C ASN A 142 9.67 -31.61 3.99
N LYS A 143 9.29 -31.03 5.14
CA LYS A 143 8.24 -30.01 5.20
C LYS A 143 8.52 -28.82 4.28
N PHE A 144 9.78 -28.46 4.08
CA PHE A 144 10.16 -27.28 3.29
C PHE A 144 10.90 -27.66 1.98
N LYS A 145 10.79 -28.90 1.51
CA LYS A 145 11.40 -29.35 0.24
C LYS A 145 11.01 -28.47 -0.94
N HIS A 146 9.71 -28.25 -1.12
CA HIS A 146 9.18 -27.39 -2.19
C HIS A 146 9.64 -25.94 -2.09
N LEU A 147 9.85 -25.42 -0.87
CA LEU A 147 10.39 -24.08 -0.66
C LEU A 147 11.85 -23.97 -1.14
N ARG A 148 12.66 -25.02 -0.96
CA ARG A 148 14.04 -25.06 -1.50
C ARG A 148 14.07 -25.16 -3.00
N GLU A 149 13.29 -26.07 -3.57
CA GLU A 149 13.21 -26.25 -5.02
C GLU A 149 12.76 -24.94 -5.69
N LEU A 150 11.76 -24.27 -5.10
CA LEU A 150 11.31 -22.96 -5.53
C LEU A 150 12.42 -21.90 -5.38
N GLY A 151 13.16 -21.94 -4.26
CA GLY A 151 14.25 -21.02 -3.99
C GLY A 151 15.38 -21.14 -5.01
N SER A 152 15.88 -22.35 -5.23
CA SER A 152 16.88 -22.64 -6.26
C SER A 152 16.41 -22.24 -7.66
N PHE A 153 15.14 -22.55 -7.98
CA PHE A 153 14.57 -22.22 -9.29
C PHE A 153 14.41 -20.72 -9.52
N LEU A 154 14.00 -19.93 -8.52
CA LEU A 154 13.75 -18.50 -8.67
C LEU A 154 14.95 -17.61 -8.31
N GLY A 155 15.87 -18.12 -7.49
CA GLY A 155 17.10 -17.45 -7.08
C GLY A 155 17.98 -17.10 -8.27
N GLN A 156 18.07 -18.00 -9.27
CA GLN A 156 18.79 -17.75 -10.52
C GLN A 156 18.24 -16.56 -11.34
N TYR A 157 16.98 -16.14 -11.10
CA TYR A 157 16.37 -14.97 -11.73
C TYR A 157 16.38 -13.72 -10.83
N GLY A 158 17.14 -13.77 -9.74
CA GLY A 158 17.31 -12.66 -8.80
C GLY A 158 16.10 -12.44 -7.88
N VAL A 159 15.31 -13.47 -7.61
CA VAL A 159 14.25 -13.42 -6.60
C VAL A 159 14.85 -13.72 -5.22
N THR A 160 14.70 -12.80 -4.28
CA THR A 160 15.30 -12.91 -2.94
C THR A 160 14.59 -13.95 -2.07
N SER A 161 15.28 -14.49 -1.06
CA SER A 161 14.71 -15.48 -0.12
C SER A 161 13.46 -14.97 0.61
N ASN A 162 13.38 -13.66 0.88
CA ASN A 162 12.18 -13.02 1.44
C ASN A 162 10.99 -13.08 0.49
N LEU A 163 11.20 -12.89 -0.82
CA LEU A 163 10.15 -13.02 -1.83
C LEU A 163 9.76 -14.49 -2.04
N ILE A 164 10.73 -15.41 -2.06
CA ILE A 164 10.47 -16.86 -2.13
C ILE A 164 9.57 -17.30 -0.98
N THR A 165 9.83 -16.82 0.24
CA THR A 165 8.98 -17.12 1.41
C THR A 165 7.55 -16.61 1.21
N LYS A 166 7.37 -15.40 0.66
CA LYS A 166 6.04 -14.87 0.35
C LYS A 166 5.33 -15.65 -0.76
N ILE A 167 6.04 -16.04 -1.81
CA ILE A 167 5.50 -16.88 -2.89
C ILE A 167 4.98 -18.19 -2.31
N TYR A 168 5.76 -18.82 -1.42
CA TYR A 168 5.33 -20.05 -0.77
C TYR A 168 4.18 -19.86 0.22
N GLN A 169 4.10 -18.72 0.91
CA GLN A 169 2.95 -18.42 1.78
C GLN A 169 1.65 -18.28 0.97
N GLU A 170 1.72 -17.69 -0.22
CA GLU A 170 0.57 -17.50 -1.11
C GLU A 170 0.19 -18.79 -1.86
N PHE A 171 1.18 -19.57 -2.31
CA PHE A 171 0.99 -20.69 -3.22
C PHE A 171 1.41 -22.05 -2.64
N GLY A 172 1.69 -22.15 -1.34
CA GLY A 172 2.27 -23.35 -0.74
C GLY A 172 1.37 -24.59 -0.78
N GLU A 173 0.07 -24.41 -0.97
CA GLU A 173 -0.91 -25.50 -1.16
C GLU A 173 -1.07 -25.90 -2.64
N VAL A 174 -0.44 -25.16 -3.56
CA VAL A 174 -0.53 -25.41 -4.99
C VAL A 174 0.44 -26.51 -5.38
N GLU A 175 -0.10 -27.66 -5.76
CA GLU A 175 0.69 -28.75 -6.35
C GLU A 175 1.41 -28.29 -7.62
N ASN A 176 2.65 -28.77 -7.80
CA ASN A 176 3.53 -28.49 -8.93
C ASN A 176 3.69 -26.99 -9.24
N LEU A 177 3.88 -26.17 -8.19
CA LEU A 177 4.01 -24.72 -8.33
C LEU A 177 5.11 -24.29 -9.33
N ILE A 178 6.26 -24.97 -9.33
CA ILE A 178 7.37 -24.65 -10.25
C ILE A 178 6.94 -24.81 -11.71
N GLU A 179 6.27 -25.92 -12.06
CA GLU A 179 5.76 -26.15 -13.42
C GLU A 179 4.72 -25.08 -13.82
N LYS A 180 3.87 -24.67 -12.88
CA LYS A 180 2.90 -23.60 -13.10
C LYS A 180 3.57 -22.25 -13.34
N ILE A 181 4.63 -21.94 -12.59
CA ILE A 181 5.44 -20.72 -12.79
C ILE A 181 6.17 -20.78 -14.13
N GLN A 182 6.74 -21.92 -14.51
CA GLN A 182 7.37 -22.10 -15.82
C GLN A 182 6.39 -21.85 -16.97
N LYS A 183 5.14 -22.30 -16.82
CA LYS A 183 4.09 -22.07 -17.81
C LYS A 183 3.58 -20.63 -17.83
N ASN A 184 3.42 -20.00 -16.67
CA ASN A 184 2.91 -18.64 -16.54
C ASN A 184 3.59 -17.89 -15.37
N PRO A 185 4.76 -17.28 -15.58
CA PRO A 185 5.50 -16.59 -14.53
C PRO A 185 4.82 -15.30 -14.06
N TYR A 186 3.86 -14.77 -14.82
CA TYR A 186 3.09 -13.58 -14.47
C TYR A 186 2.13 -13.79 -13.30
N LEU A 187 1.90 -15.04 -12.87
CA LEU A 187 1.20 -15.33 -11.61
C LEU A 187 1.90 -14.71 -10.40
N LEU A 188 3.22 -14.49 -10.48
CA LEU A 188 4.02 -13.92 -9.41
C LEU A 188 3.69 -12.46 -9.10
N ILE A 189 2.99 -11.74 -10.00
CA ILE A 189 2.59 -10.33 -9.80
C ILE A 189 1.66 -10.16 -8.58
N ARG A 190 0.98 -11.24 -8.16
CA ARG A 190 0.15 -11.25 -6.94
C ARG A 190 0.96 -11.05 -5.67
N ILE A 191 2.26 -11.32 -5.71
CA ILE A 191 3.15 -11.24 -4.55
C ILE A 191 3.62 -9.80 -4.35
N LYS A 192 3.33 -9.23 -3.18
CA LYS A 192 3.81 -7.90 -2.80
C LYS A 192 5.34 -7.83 -2.86
N GLY A 193 5.85 -7.09 -3.83
CA GLY A 193 7.27 -6.91 -4.13
C GLY A 193 7.69 -7.45 -5.51
N ILE A 194 6.81 -8.15 -6.21
CA ILE A 194 7.03 -8.59 -7.61
C ILE A 194 6.04 -7.83 -8.49
N GLY A 195 6.52 -6.82 -9.22
CA GLY A 195 5.73 -6.12 -10.23
C GLY A 195 5.81 -6.77 -11.60
N PHE A 196 5.03 -6.26 -12.56
CA PHE A 196 5.04 -6.73 -13.95
C PHE A 196 6.45 -6.78 -14.54
N LYS A 197 7.25 -5.72 -14.39
CA LYS A 197 8.62 -5.65 -14.91
C LYS A 197 9.48 -6.84 -14.45
N LYS A 198 9.43 -7.18 -13.16
CA LYS A 198 10.20 -8.30 -12.62
C LYS A 198 9.66 -9.65 -13.10
N ALA A 199 8.34 -9.80 -13.18
CA ALA A 199 7.73 -11.00 -13.74
C ALA A 199 8.03 -11.18 -15.23
N ASP A 200 8.11 -10.09 -16.00
CA ASP A 200 8.47 -10.08 -17.42
C ASP A 200 9.95 -10.42 -17.63
N GLU A 201 10.86 -9.93 -16.77
CA GLU A 201 12.26 -10.39 -16.75
C GLU A 201 12.37 -11.91 -16.58
N ILE A 202 11.65 -12.47 -15.59
CA ILE A 202 11.60 -13.91 -15.34
C ILE A 202 10.98 -14.64 -16.53
N GLY A 203 9.88 -14.11 -17.09
CA GLY A 203 9.19 -14.71 -18.23
C GLY A 203 10.05 -14.78 -19.48
N ARG A 204 10.77 -13.71 -19.81
CA ARG A 204 11.71 -13.71 -20.94
C ARG A 204 12.87 -14.68 -20.70
N ALA A 205 13.40 -14.75 -19.48
CA ALA A 205 14.46 -15.71 -19.14
C ALA A 205 14.01 -17.17 -19.24
N LEU A 206 12.73 -17.44 -18.96
CA LEU A 206 12.10 -18.75 -19.14
C LEU A 206 11.68 -19.05 -20.60
N GLY A 207 11.87 -18.11 -21.52
CA GLY A 207 11.52 -18.29 -22.93
C GLY A 207 10.02 -18.16 -23.22
N ILE A 208 9.26 -17.44 -22.38
CA ILE A 208 7.87 -17.12 -22.70
C ILE A 208 7.81 -16.28 -23.97
N GLU A 209 6.98 -16.72 -24.92
CA GLU A 209 6.80 -16.04 -26.20
C GLU A 209 6.42 -14.56 -26.03
N GLU A 210 6.97 -13.72 -26.90
CA GLU A 210 6.78 -12.28 -26.85
C GLU A 210 5.30 -11.88 -26.93
N HIS A 211 4.52 -12.57 -27.77
CA HIS A 211 3.09 -12.36 -27.99
C HIS A 211 2.20 -13.27 -27.13
N SER A 212 2.77 -13.89 -26.08
CA SER A 212 2.01 -14.75 -25.15
C SER A 212 0.85 -13.98 -24.53
N THR A 213 -0.34 -14.59 -24.54
CA THR A 213 -1.54 -13.99 -23.91
C THR A 213 -1.36 -13.79 -22.41
N PHE A 214 -0.52 -14.60 -21.74
CA PHE A 214 -0.17 -14.40 -20.33
C PHE A 214 0.61 -13.10 -20.11
N ARG A 215 1.61 -12.85 -20.96
CA ARG A 215 2.44 -11.63 -20.91
C ARG A 215 1.60 -10.39 -21.20
N VAL A 216 0.85 -10.42 -22.29
CA VAL A 216 -0.01 -9.31 -22.71
C VAL A 216 -1.07 -9.01 -21.66
N GLY A 217 -1.72 -10.02 -21.09
CA GLY A 217 -2.76 -9.79 -20.09
C GLY A 217 -2.23 -9.26 -18.76
N ALA A 218 -1.04 -9.71 -18.37
CA ALA A 218 -0.33 -9.17 -17.22
C ALA A 218 0.08 -7.70 -17.44
N CYS A 219 0.59 -7.37 -18.64
CA CYS A 219 0.90 -6.00 -19.01
C CYS A 219 -0.35 -5.11 -18.98
N MET A 220 -1.43 -5.55 -19.64
CA MET A 220 -2.70 -4.80 -19.73
C MET A 220 -3.26 -4.47 -18.34
N SER A 221 -3.29 -5.46 -17.43
CA SER A 221 -3.73 -5.25 -16.05
C SER A 221 -2.80 -4.29 -15.29
N PHE A 222 -1.49 -4.40 -15.51
CA PHE A 222 -0.48 -3.56 -14.90
C PHE A 222 -0.61 -2.10 -15.34
N VAL A 223 -0.60 -1.83 -16.65
CA VAL A 223 -0.62 -0.45 -17.17
C VAL A 223 -1.96 0.22 -16.90
N LEU A 224 -3.06 -0.52 -16.92
CA LEU A 224 -4.38 0.00 -16.54
C LEU A 224 -4.36 0.48 -15.09
N LYS A 225 -3.87 -0.36 -14.17
CA LYS A 225 -3.77 -0.02 -12.75
C LYS A 225 -2.82 1.15 -12.51
N GLU A 226 -1.61 1.09 -13.06
CA GLU A 226 -0.59 2.13 -12.89
C GLU A 226 -1.09 3.49 -13.41
N TYR A 227 -1.74 3.51 -14.57
CA TYR A 227 -2.28 4.75 -15.12
C TYR A 227 -3.37 5.33 -14.22
N CYS A 228 -4.30 4.49 -13.76
CA CYS A 228 -5.36 4.90 -12.84
C CYS A 228 -4.80 5.48 -11.54
N ASP A 229 -3.86 4.77 -10.91
CA ASP A 229 -3.25 5.17 -9.64
C ASP A 229 -2.45 6.49 -9.78
N ASN A 230 -1.73 6.68 -10.89
CA ASN A 230 -0.88 7.86 -11.09
C ASN A 230 -1.63 9.10 -11.61
N ASN A 231 -2.76 8.94 -12.30
CA ASN A 231 -3.46 10.04 -12.97
C ASN A 231 -4.84 10.33 -12.35
N GLY A 232 -5.19 9.70 -11.24
CA GLY A 232 -6.49 9.91 -10.59
C GLY A 232 -7.70 9.32 -11.32
N ASN A 233 -7.49 8.65 -12.45
CA ASN A 233 -8.56 8.08 -13.27
C ASN A 233 -9.06 6.76 -12.65
N SER A 234 -10.37 6.53 -12.59
CA SER A 234 -10.91 5.22 -12.19
C SER A 234 -11.04 4.21 -13.33
N SER A 235 -10.99 4.72 -14.56
CA SER A 235 -11.10 3.96 -15.80
C SER A 235 -10.50 4.74 -16.97
N ILE A 236 -10.07 4.05 -18.03
CA ILE A 236 -9.47 4.67 -19.23
C ILE A 236 -10.08 4.12 -20.52
N SER A 237 -9.91 4.85 -21.62
CA SER A 237 -10.37 4.38 -22.93
C SER A 237 -9.55 3.19 -23.44
N LYS A 238 -10.16 2.38 -24.30
CA LYS A 238 -9.51 1.28 -25.02
C LYS A 238 -8.24 1.73 -25.72
N ASP A 239 -8.32 2.81 -26.51
CA ASP A 239 -7.18 3.32 -27.28
C ASP A 239 -6.02 3.70 -26.36
N LYS A 240 -6.31 4.34 -25.23
CA LYS A 240 -5.28 4.69 -24.25
C LYS A 240 -4.67 3.45 -23.61
N LEU A 241 -5.50 2.45 -23.26
CA LEU A 241 -5.02 1.18 -22.71
C LEU A 241 -4.07 0.47 -23.69
N TYR A 242 -4.44 0.43 -24.97
CA TYR A 242 -3.66 -0.26 -25.99
C TYR A 242 -2.35 0.46 -26.29
N ALA A 243 -2.35 1.80 -26.37
CA ALA A 243 -1.13 2.57 -26.51
C ALA A 243 -0.16 2.35 -25.33
N LEU A 244 -0.67 2.25 -24.10
CA LEU A 244 0.16 1.95 -22.94
C LEU A 244 0.73 0.53 -22.98
N CYS A 245 -0.03 -0.44 -23.51
CA CYS A 245 0.46 -1.80 -23.74
C CYS A 245 1.59 -1.82 -24.77
N ASP A 246 1.43 -1.11 -25.90
CA ASP A 246 2.45 -1.00 -26.94
C ASP A 246 3.78 -0.48 -26.34
N ASP A 247 3.72 0.63 -25.59
CA ASP A 247 4.87 1.26 -24.95
C ASP A 247 5.59 0.32 -23.96
N ASN A 248 4.84 -0.50 -23.21
CA ASN A 248 5.42 -1.39 -22.20
C ASN A 248 5.89 -2.73 -22.79
N LEU A 249 5.27 -3.20 -23.86
CA LEU A 249 5.60 -4.47 -24.50
C LEU A 249 6.70 -4.33 -25.55
N ASN A 250 6.90 -3.12 -26.10
CA ASN A 250 7.82 -2.78 -27.20
C ASN A 250 7.49 -3.46 -28.53
N PHE A 251 6.20 -3.71 -28.79
CA PHE A 251 5.69 -4.05 -30.11
C PHE A 251 4.40 -3.28 -30.35
N TYR A 252 4.08 -3.02 -31.62
CA TYR A 252 3.00 -2.13 -32.03
C TYR A 252 2.04 -2.81 -32.99
N ASN A 253 0.85 -2.24 -33.16
CA ASN A 253 -0.19 -2.68 -34.10
C ASN A 253 -0.72 -4.09 -33.80
N GLN A 254 -0.86 -4.45 -32.53
CA GLN A 254 -1.34 -5.77 -32.08
C GLN A 254 -2.79 -5.72 -31.57
N GLU A 255 -3.66 -4.93 -32.21
CA GLU A 255 -5.04 -4.72 -31.77
C GLU A 255 -5.83 -6.03 -31.66
N GLU A 256 -5.72 -6.94 -32.64
CA GLU A 256 -6.42 -8.23 -32.60
C GLU A 256 -6.00 -9.10 -31.40
N LEU A 257 -4.71 -9.08 -31.08
CA LEU A 257 -4.16 -9.78 -29.91
C LEU A 257 -4.68 -9.14 -28.61
N TYR A 258 -4.68 -7.81 -28.53
CA TYR A 258 -5.17 -7.08 -27.37
C TYR A 258 -6.66 -7.32 -27.16
N GLU A 259 -7.47 -7.35 -28.22
CA GLU A 259 -8.90 -7.66 -28.14
C GLU A 259 -9.17 -9.08 -27.64
N LYS A 260 -8.44 -10.06 -28.19
CA LYS A 260 -8.51 -11.44 -27.74
C LYS A 260 -8.19 -11.57 -26.26
N VAL A 261 -7.11 -10.93 -25.81
CA VAL A 261 -6.66 -10.97 -24.41
C VAL A 261 -7.65 -10.22 -23.51
N LEU A 262 -8.10 -9.04 -23.91
CA LEU A 262 -9.08 -8.25 -23.16
C LEU A 262 -10.37 -9.03 -22.95
N THR A 263 -10.86 -9.73 -23.98
CA THR A 263 -12.04 -10.61 -23.87
C THR A 263 -11.85 -11.70 -22.80
N GLN A 264 -10.66 -12.30 -22.72
CA GLN A 264 -10.33 -13.30 -21.69
C GLN A 264 -10.32 -12.70 -20.28
N ILE A 265 -9.76 -11.49 -20.13
CA ILE A 265 -9.65 -10.79 -18.84
C ILE A 265 -11.02 -10.29 -18.36
N LEU A 266 -11.87 -9.82 -19.27
CA LEU A 266 -13.26 -9.46 -18.97
C LEU A 266 -14.04 -10.67 -18.47
N ALA A 267 -13.80 -11.85 -19.04
CA ALA A 267 -14.41 -13.10 -18.58
C ALA A 267 -13.92 -13.52 -17.17
N SER A 268 -12.64 -13.27 -16.84
CA SER A 268 -12.10 -13.54 -15.49
C SER A 268 -12.46 -12.48 -14.45
N LYS A 269 -12.98 -11.31 -14.87
CA LYS A 269 -13.34 -10.15 -14.02
C LYS A 269 -12.14 -9.48 -13.32
N ASP A 270 -10.94 -9.63 -13.87
CA ASP A 270 -9.77 -8.88 -13.40
C ASP A 270 -9.81 -7.42 -13.90
N ILE A 271 -10.45 -7.20 -15.05
CA ILE A 271 -10.79 -5.89 -15.62
C ILE A 271 -12.30 -5.85 -15.86
N HIS A 272 -12.90 -4.68 -15.70
CA HIS A 272 -14.32 -4.46 -15.96
C HIS A 272 -14.52 -3.38 -17.02
N GLN A 273 -15.50 -3.60 -17.89
CA GLN A 273 -15.99 -2.56 -18.79
C GLN A 273 -16.98 -1.64 -18.03
N THR A 274 -16.71 -0.34 -18.04
CA THR A 274 -17.54 0.68 -17.36
C THR A 274 -18.54 1.32 -18.32
N LYS A 275 -18.14 1.50 -19.57
CA LYS A 275 -18.97 1.86 -20.72
C LYS A 275 -18.30 1.35 -22.01
N LEU A 276 -18.94 1.55 -23.16
CA LEU A 276 -18.34 1.20 -24.45
C LEU A 276 -16.91 1.75 -24.54
N ASP A 277 -15.96 0.87 -24.89
CA ASP A 277 -14.53 1.14 -25.01
C ASP A 277 -13.88 1.82 -23.80
N ARG A 278 -14.35 1.54 -22.58
CA ARG A 278 -13.75 2.06 -21.35
C ARG A 278 -13.64 1.01 -20.26
N TYR A 279 -12.44 0.88 -19.68
CA TYR A 279 -12.09 -0.21 -18.78
C TYR A 279 -11.53 0.29 -17.45
N ALA A 280 -11.82 -0.46 -16.39
CA ALA A 280 -11.38 -0.19 -15.03
C ALA A 280 -10.74 -1.44 -14.41
N PRO A 281 -9.70 -1.28 -13.57
CA PRO A 281 -9.25 -2.36 -12.69
C PRO A 281 -10.41 -2.86 -11.83
N SER A 282 -10.47 -4.18 -11.59
CA SER A 282 -11.51 -4.78 -10.74
C SER A 282 -11.63 -4.15 -9.36
N MET A 283 -10.50 -3.81 -8.72
CA MET A 283 -10.49 -3.14 -7.42
C MET A 283 -11.23 -1.79 -7.44
N LEU A 284 -10.96 -0.94 -8.44
CA LEU A 284 -11.58 0.38 -8.55
C LEU A 284 -13.05 0.28 -8.95
N TYR A 285 -13.36 -0.58 -9.92
CA TYR A 285 -14.75 -0.83 -10.34
C TYR A 285 -15.62 -1.27 -9.15
N ASN A 286 -15.14 -2.25 -8.37
CA ASN A 286 -15.87 -2.75 -7.22
C ASN A 286 -15.95 -1.70 -6.10
N ALA A 287 -14.87 -0.95 -5.85
CA ALA A 287 -14.88 0.14 -4.86
C ALA A 287 -15.96 1.18 -5.22
N GLU A 288 -15.96 1.72 -6.43
CA GLU A 288 -16.93 2.74 -6.87
C GLU A 288 -18.37 2.20 -6.86
N LYS A 289 -18.57 0.95 -7.29
CA LYS A 289 -19.89 0.31 -7.19
C LYS A 289 -20.38 0.26 -5.74
N ARG A 290 -19.52 -0.11 -4.79
CA ARG A 290 -19.87 -0.18 -3.36
C ARG A 290 -20.09 1.20 -2.75
N ILE A 291 -19.35 2.21 -3.20
CA ILE A 291 -19.56 3.61 -2.80
C ILE A 291 -20.94 4.08 -3.25
N LEU A 292 -21.30 3.83 -4.50
CA LEU A 292 -22.63 4.16 -5.01
C LEU A 292 -23.74 3.42 -4.25
N GLU A 293 -23.57 2.12 -4.02
CA GLU A 293 -24.51 1.31 -3.22
C GLU A 293 -24.68 1.86 -1.79
N PHE A 294 -23.59 2.28 -1.14
CA PHE A 294 -23.61 2.86 0.21
C PHE A 294 -24.52 4.09 0.27
N PHE A 295 -24.36 5.05 -0.65
CA PHE A 295 -25.21 6.23 -0.72
C PHE A 295 -26.67 5.88 -1.07
N GLN A 296 -26.89 4.98 -2.04
CA GLN A 296 -28.24 4.57 -2.45
C GLN A 296 -29.04 3.88 -1.35
N ILE A 297 -28.40 3.03 -0.55
CA ILE A 297 -29.05 2.37 0.60
C ILE A 297 -29.46 3.42 1.63
N ARG A 298 -28.57 4.37 1.93
CA ARG A 298 -28.79 5.42 2.92
C ARG A 298 -29.89 6.41 2.50
N ALA A 299 -29.95 6.76 1.23
CA ALA A 299 -31.00 7.62 0.66
C ALA A 299 -32.40 6.96 0.69
N LYS A 300 -32.47 5.62 0.69
CA LYS A 300 -33.73 4.85 0.77
C LYS A 300 -34.14 4.50 2.20
N ALA A 301 -33.26 4.73 3.18
CA ALA A 301 -33.58 4.45 4.57
C ALA A 301 -34.69 5.40 5.04
N ASN A 302 -35.57 4.92 5.91
CA ASN A 302 -36.54 5.80 6.55
C ASN A 302 -35.78 6.89 7.33
N PRO A 303 -36.19 8.17 7.22
CA PRO A 303 -35.60 9.23 8.01
C PRO A 303 -35.68 8.89 9.49
N ASN A 304 -34.63 9.21 10.24
CA ASN A 304 -34.70 9.15 11.68
C ASN A 304 -35.78 10.12 12.19
N ARG A 305 -36.30 9.86 13.39
CA ARG A 305 -37.20 10.82 14.01
C ARG A 305 -36.45 12.12 14.33
N PRO A 306 -37.16 13.26 14.34
CA PRO A 306 -36.57 14.49 14.78
C PRO A 306 -35.90 14.38 16.14
N ILE A 307 -34.66 14.86 16.22
CA ILE A 307 -33.88 14.84 17.46
C ILE A 307 -34.52 15.80 18.47
N THR A 308 -34.85 17.01 18.01
CA THR A 308 -35.65 17.98 18.77
C THR A 308 -36.95 18.28 18.04
N SER A 309 -38.04 18.37 18.81
CA SER A 309 -39.36 18.78 18.31
C SER A 309 -39.49 20.29 18.11
N ASN A 310 -38.61 21.10 18.73
CA ASN A 310 -38.58 22.55 18.59
C ASN A 310 -37.17 23.00 18.22
N PHE A 311 -36.89 22.95 16.91
CA PHE A 311 -35.58 23.22 16.33
C PHE A 311 -35.13 24.67 16.52
N GLU A 312 -36.04 25.63 16.37
CA GLU A 312 -35.72 27.06 16.53
C GLU A 312 -35.27 27.39 17.96
N ASP A 313 -35.99 26.91 18.98
CA ASP A 313 -35.60 27.11 20.37
C ASP A 313 -34.28 26.41 20.70
N TYR A 314 -34.02 25.25 20.09
CA TYR A 314 -32.73 24.56 20.22
C TYR A 314 -31.60 25.43 19.66
N ILE A 315 -31.73 25.93 18.42
CA ILE A 315 -30.71 26.77 17.78
C ILE A 315 -30.46 28.05 18.59
N ILE A 316 -31.49 28.73 19.09
CA ILE A 316 -31.33 29.95 19.91
C ILE A 316 -30.51 29.66 21.18
N LYS A 317 -30.80 28.55 21.87
CA LYS A 317 -30.03 28.12 23.04
C LYS A 317 -28.59 27.76 22.64
N LYS A 318 -28.44 27.13 21.49
CA LYS A 318 -27.15 26.65 21.01
C LYS A 318 -26.22 27.77 20.60
N GLU A 319 -26.71 28.77 19.88
CA GLU A 319 -25.97 29.98 19.52
C GLU A 319 -25.47 30.73 20.77
N LYS A 320 -26.28 30.79 21.83
CA LYS A 320 -25.86 31.35 23.13
C LYS A 320 -24.73 30.56 23.77
N SER A 321 -24.81 29.23 23.73
CA SER A 321 -23.76 28.35 24.27
C SER A 321 -22.46 28.39 23.44
N LEU A 322 -22.57 28.54 22.12
CA LEU A 322 -21.45 28.60 21.19
C LEU A 322 -20.77 29.98 21.18
N GLY A 323 -21.50 31.03 21.56
CA GLY A 323 -20.99 32.41 21.63
C GLY A 323 -21.01 33.16 20.30
N PHE A 324 -21.69 32.63 19.27
CA PHE A 324 -21.89 33.28 17.98
C PHE A 324 -23.18 32.77 17.30
N ILE A 325 -23.66 33.52 16.31
CA ILE A 325 -24.86 33.21 15.53
C ILE A 325 -24.46 32.39 14.31
N LEU A 326 -25.17 31.28 14.06
CA LEU A 326 -24.98 30.45 12.88
C LEU A 326 -25.59 31.17 11.66
N SER A 327 -24.94 31.08 10.50
CA SER A 327 -25.59 31.49 9.25
C SER A 327 -26.69 30.54 8.83
N ASP A 328 -27.58 31.01 7.96
CA ASP A 328 -28.65 30.21 7.35
C ASP A 328 -28.11 28.90 6.73
N GLU A 329 -26.96 28.96 6.04
CA GLU A 329 -26.29 27.77 5.48
C GLU A 329 -25.90 26.78 6.59
N GLN A 330 -25.30 27.27 7.68
CA GLN A 330 -24.86 26.43 8.79
C GLN A 330 -26.06 25.86 9.57
N LYS A 331 -27.12 26.65 9.77
CA LYS A 331 -28.39 26.19 10.36
C LYS A 331 -29.02 25.11 9.50
N LYS A 332 -28.99 25.26 8.18
CA LYS A 332 -29.53 24.26 7.25
C LYS A 332 -28.84 22.91 7.37
N ALA A 333 -27.52 22.88 7.59
CA ALA A 333 -26.81 21.63 7.86
C ALA A 333 -27.37 20.92 9.10
N VAL A 334 -27.55 21.67 10.20
CA VAL A 334 -28.05 21.16 11.48
C VAL A 334 -29.51 20.70 11.35
N GLU A 335 -30.32 21.43 10.58
CA GLU A 335 -31.71 21.08 10.29
C GLU A 335 -31.81 19.74 9.54
N LEU A 336 -30.96 19.48 8.53
CA LEU A 336 -30.97 18.21 7.79
C LEU A 336 -30.77 17.00 8.70
N ILE A 337 -29.84 17.09 9.65
CA ILE A 337 -29.62 16.03 10.64
C ILE A 337 -30.80 15.94 11.61
N ASN A 338 -31.33 17.08 12.07
CA ASN A 338 -32.52 17.09 12.90
C ASN A 338 -33.68 16.40 12.20
N ASP A 339 -33.90 16.63 10.91
CA ASP A 339 -34.99 16.05 10.12
C ASP A 339 -34.77 14.57 9.77
N GLY A 340 -33.69 13.98 10.28
CA GLY A 340 -33.45 12.55 10.25
C GLY A 340 -32.52 12.07 9.13
N ALA A 341 -31.78 12.97 8.49
CA ALA A 341 -30.75 12.57 7.53
C ALA A 341 -29.67 11.72 8.24
N ASN A 342 -29.43 10.52 7.72
CA ASN A 342 -28.36 9.64 8.21
C ASN A 342 -27.01 9.90 7.52
N THR A 343 -26.99 10.75 6.50
CA THR A 343 -25.82 11.08 5.68
C THR A 343 -25.93 12.52 5.24
N VAL A 344 -24.89 13.32 5.47
CA VAL A 344 -24.86 14.75 5.07
C VAL A 344 -23.45 15.10 4.60
N ALA A 345 -23.36 15.87 3.52
CA ALA A 345 -22.11 16.45 3.03
C ALA A 345 -22.05 17.94 3.35
N LEU A 346 -21.11 18.34 4.21
CA LEU A 346 -20.82 19.72 4.56
C LEU A 346 -19.60 20.19 3.76
N VAL A 347 -19.86 21.00 2.74
CA VAL A 347 -18.85 21.47 1.79
C VAL A 347 -18.63 22.95 2.00
N GLY A 348 -17.41 23.43 1.89
CA GLY A 348 -17.16 24.85 1.88
C GLY A 348 -15.68 25.20 1.85
N TYR A 349 -15.38 26.46 1.61
CA TYR A 349 -14.00 26.91 1.47
C TYR A 349 -13.27 27.03 2.82
N ALA A 350 -11.96 27.20 2.77
CA ALA A 350 -11.19 27.62 3.93
C ALA A 350 -11.78 28.91 4.54
N GLY A 351 -12.13 28.87 5.83
CA GLY A 351 -12.65 30.04 6.55
C GLY A 351 -14.17 30.25 6.48
N THR A 352 -14.94 29.33 5.88
CA THR A 352 -16.42 29.41 5.87
C THR A 352 -17.10 28.86 7.12
N GLY A 353 -16.31 28.41 8.11
CA GLY A 353 -16.85 27.88 9.37
C GLY A 353 -17.23 26.40 9.34
N LYS A 354 -16.68 25.59 8.42
CA LYS A 354 -16.93 24.13 8.36
C LYS A 354 -16.80 23.43 9.71
N SER A 355 -15.65 23.57 10.38
CA SER A 355 -15.40 22.91 11.67
C SER A 355 -16.37 23.38 12.76
N THR A 356 -16.82 24.63 12.70
CA THR A 356 -17.83 25.21 13.59
C THR A 356 -19.21 24.57 13.34
N SER A 357 -19.58 24.40 12.07
CA SER A 357 -20.80 23.68 11.70
C SER A 357 -20.72 22.20 12.06
N SER A 358 -19.57 21.55 11.88
CA SER A 358 -19.32 20.18 12.35
C SER A 358 -19.58 20.07 13.85
N ARG A 359 -19.06 21.01 14.65
CA ARG A 359 -19.34 21.05 16.10
C ARG A 359 -20.84 21.12 16.40
N ALA A 360 -21.56 22.05 15.75
CA ALA A 360 -23.01 22.19 15.96
C ALA A 360 -23.79 20.92 15.58
N LEU A 361 -23.39 20.23 14.51
CA LEU A 361 -23.98 18.95 14.07
C LEU A 361 -23.75 17.85 15.11
N LEU A 362 -22.50 17.70 15.57
CA LEU A 362 -22.14 16.66 16.53
C LEU A 362 -22.80 16.89 17.89
N GLU A 363 -22.86 18.14 18.36
CA GLU A 363 -23.52 18.48 19.62
C GLU A 363 -25.05 18.30 19.55
N LEU A 364 -25.68 18.40 18.37
CA LEU A 364 -27.09 18.01 18.20
C LEU A 364 -27.25 16.48 18.32
N LEU A 365 -26.36 15.71 17.69
CA LEU A 365 -26.42 14.25 17.74
C LEU A 365 -26.15 13.72 19.16
N GLU A 366 -25.31 14.39 19.93
CA GLU A 366 -25.02 14.03 21.33
C GLU A 366 -26.25 14.11 22.25
N GLU A 367 -27.29 14.87 21.90
CA GLU A 367 -28.55 14.92 22.67
C GLU A 367 -29.22 13.54 22.79
N ILE A 368 -28.93 12.63 21.84
CA ILE A 368 -29.51 11.28 21.78
C ILE A 368 -28.47 10.15 21.67
N ILE A 369 -27.18 10.48 21.49
CA ILE A 369 -26.08 9.54 21.31
C ILE A 369 -25.00 9.83 22.35
N GLY A 370 -24.42 8.79 22.96
CA GLY A 370 -23.35 8.98 23.95
C GLY A 370 -22.11 9.64 23.33
N PHE A 371 -21.46 10.53 24.08
CA PHE A 371 -20.25 11.25 23.66
C PHE A 371 -19.16 10.32 23.06
N ASN A 372 -18.94 9.15 23.67
CA ASN A 372 -17.93 8.18 23.22
C ASN A 372 -18.34 7.38 21.96
N ASP A 373 -19.60 7.49 21.51
CA ASP A 373 -20.09 6.86 20.29
C ASP A 373 -19.96 7.77 19.06
N ILE A 374 -19.42 8.98 19.24
CA ILE A 374 -19.16 9.97 18.19
C ILE A 374 -17.66 9.98 17.88
N LYS A 375 -17.30 9.80 16.60
CA LYS A 375 -15.90 9.77 16.16
C LYS A 375 -15.65 10.68 14.97
N CYS A 376 -14.61 11.50 15.06
CA CYS A 376 -14.06 12.21 13.91
C CYS A 376 -12.89 11.45 13.29
N MET A 377 -12.75 11.49 11.97
CA MET A 377 -11.65 10.89 11.23
C MET A 377 -11.09 11.88 10.20
N ALA A 378 -9.79 11.84 9.94
CA ALA A 378 -9.16 12.63 8.89
C ALA A 378 -7.97 11.87 8.26
N LEU A 379 -7.48 12.34 7.11
CA LEU A 379 -6.38 11.69 6.39
C LEU A 379 -5.02 11.85 7.10
N SER A 380 -4.81 12.95 7.83
CA SER A 380 -3.54 13.26 8.50
C SER A 380 -3.71 13.52 9.98
N GLY A 381 -2.64 13.32 10.76
CA GLY A 381 -2.64 13.59 12.20
C GLY A 381 -2.92 15.06 12.52
N ILE A 382 -2.43 16.00 11.70
CA ILE A 382 -2.68 17.43 11.88
C ILE A 382 -4.15 17.77 11.65
N ALA A 383 -4.75 17.25 10.58
CA ALA A 383 -6.18 17.46 10.32
C ALA A 383 -7.05 16.84 11.42
N SER A 384 -6.68 15.63 11.87
CA SER A 384 -7.34 14.94 12.98
C SER A 384 -7.27 15.75 14.29
N GLN A 385 -6.09 16.25 14.66
CA GLN A 385 -5.94 17.11 15.84
C GLN A 385 -6.78 18.38 15.71
N ARG A 386 -6.76 19.04 14.55
CA ARG A 386 -7.50 20.28 14.31
C ARG A 386 -9.01 20.10 14.42
N ILE A 387 -9.56 19.04 13.83
CA ILE A 387 -11.00 18.78 13.96
C ILE A 387 -11.35 18.44 15.42
N SER A 388 -10.50 17.69 16.12
CA SER A 388 -10.67 17.42 17.55
C SER A 388 -10.68 18.68 18.40
N ASP A 389 -9.71 19.58 18.21
CA ASP A 389 -9.61 20.84 18.95
C ASP A 389 -10.81 21.75 18.70
N THR A 390 -11.36 21.72 17.47
CA THR A 390 -12.46 22.62 17.09
C THR A 390 -13.82 22.07 17.50
N THR A 391 -14.04 20.76 17.40
CA THR A 391 -15.33 20.14 17.71
C THR A 391 -15.43 19.67 19.16
N GLY A 392 -14.31 19.38 19.82
CA GLY A 392 -14.26 18.82 21.17
C GLY A 392 -14.42 17.30 21.21
N TYR A 393 -14.66 16.63 20.08
CA TYR A 393 -14.81 15.17 20.01
C TYR A 393 -13.49 14.49 19.68
N GLU A 394 -13.38 13.21 20.07
CA GLU A 394 -12.19 12.42 19.79
C GLU A 394 -12.01 12.26 18.26
N SER A 395 -10.78 12.47 17.79
CA SER A 395 -10.41 12.23 16.39
C SER A 395 -9.24 11.27 16.26
N ALA A 396 -9.18 10.57 15.14
CA ALA A 396 -8.03 9.77 14.75
C ALA A 396 -7.78 9.84 13.24
N THR A 397 -6.59 9.39 12.80
CA THR A 397 -6.38 9.20 11.36
C THR A 397 -7.21 8.02 10.86
N ILE A 398 -7.67 8.09 9.61
CA ILE A 398 -8.41 7.00 8.95
C ILE A 398 -7.62 5.68 9.04
N GLN A 399 -6.31 5.74 8.80
CA GLN A 399 -5.43 4.57 8.82
C GLN A 399 -5.31 3.98 10.22
N SER A 400 -5.24 4.82 11.26
CA SER A 400 -5.25 4.35 12.65
C SER A 400 -6.54 3.57 12.98
N GLU A 401 -7.70 4.06 12.55
CA GLU A 401 -8.98 3.39 12.78
C GLU A 401 -9.10 2.09 11.96
N LEU A 402 -8.68 2.10 10.70
CA LEU A 402 -8.65 0.89 9.87
C LEU A 402 -7.70 -0.18 10.45
N MET A 403 -6.55 0.20 11.00
CA MET A 403 -5.64 -0.74 11.67
C MET A 403 -6.24 -1.32 12.95
N LYS A 404 -6.99 -0.52 13.74
CA LYS A 404 -7.72 -1.04 14.90
C LYS A 404 -8.74 -2.10 14.47
N MET A 405 -9.46 -1.85 13.38
CA MET A 405 -10.44 -2.79 12.84
C MET A 405 -9.80 -4.09 12.35
N GLN A 406 -8.64 -4.02 11.69
CA GLN A 406 -7.89 -5.22 11.25
C GLN A 406 -7.44 -6.12 12.40
N ASN A 407 -7.22 -5.55 13.58
CA ASN A 407 -6.84 -6.27 14.80
C ASN A 407 -8.05 -6.65 15.68
N SER A 408 -9.27 -6.47 15.18
CA SER A 408 -10.51 -6.75 15.92
C SER A 408 -11.40 -7.72 15.16
N ASP A 409 -12.20 -8.51 15.88
CA ASP A 409 -13.21 -9.40 15.28
C ASP A 409 -14.52 -8.66 14.95
N LYS A 410 -14.52 -7.32 14.94
CA LYS A 410 -15.72 -6.51 14.68
C LYS A 410 -15.91 -6.27 13.18
N ASP A 411 -17.17 -6.39 12.74
CA ASP A 411 -17.53 -6.09 11.35
C ASP A 411 -17.52 -4.59 11.07
N TYR A 412 -17.98 -3.78 12.03
CA TYR A 412 -18.13 -2.32 11.92
C TYR A 412 -17.39 -1.57 13.02
N PHE A 413 -17.09 -0.30 12.74
CA PHE A 413 -16.63 0.66 13.75
C PHE A 413 -17.63 0.74 14.91
N PRO A 414 -17.16 0.82 16.16
CA PRO A 414 -18.02 0.86 17.33
C PRO A 414 -18.59 2.28 17.58
N TYR A 415 -19.02 2.98 16.53
CA TYR A 415 -19.46 4.37 16.59
C TYR A 415 -20.85 4.52 15.97
N LYS A 416 -21.69 5.35 16.59
CA LYS A 416 -23.03 5.69 16.09
C LYS A 416 -23.00 6.94 15.20
N VAL A 417 -21.97 7.78 15.32
CA VAL A 417 -21.71 8.91 14.43
C VAL A 417 -20.27 8.86 13.97
N ILE A 418 -20.05 8.99 12.66
CA ILE A 418 -18.73 9.13 12.07
C ILE A 418 -18.72 10.40 11.22
N LEU A 419 -17.78 11.29 11.52
CA LEU A 419 -17.49 12.47 10.70
C LEU A 419 -16.12 12.30 10.04
N ILE A 420 -16.05 12.46 8.72
CA ILE A 420 -14.78 12.46 7.99
C ILE A 420 -14.47 13.88 7.52
N ASP A 421 -13.36 14.43 7.99
CA ASP A 421 -12.84 15.74 7.56
C ASP A 421 -11.81 15.61 6.44
N GLU A 422 -11.66 16.68 5.66
CA GLU A 422 -10.78 16.79 4.49
C GLU A 422 -11.04 15.69 3.43
N THR A 423 -12.33 15.39 3.15
CA THR A 423 -12.74 14.31 2.24
C THR A 423 -12.32 14.55 0.78
N SER A 424 -12.08 15.80 0.38
CA SER A 424 -11.48 16.18 -0.92
C SER A 424 -10.17 15.45 -1.22
N MET A 425 -9.42 15.06 -0.19
CA MET A 425 -8.13 14.39 -0.32
C MET A 425 -8.22 12.86 -0.23
N ILE A 426 -9.43 12.28 -0.17
CA ILE A 426 -9.66 10.84 -0.02
C ILE A 426 -10.02 10.21 -1.37
N ASN A 427 -9.22 9.24 -1.81
CA ASN A 427 -9.46 8.50 -3.05
C ASN A 427 -10.53 7.40 -2.88
N SER A 428 -11.01 6.83 -3.98
CA SER A 428 -12.07 5.80 -3.97
C SER A 428 -11.72 4.57 -3.14
N VAL A 429 -10.46 4.16 -3.12
CA VAL A 429 -10.04 2.94 -2.39
C VAL A 429 -10.11 3.17 -0.89
N THR A 430 -9.54 4.28 -0.41
CA THR A 430 -9.57 4.62 1.02
C THR A 430 -10.98 4.91 1.49
N PHE A 431 -11.77 5.63 0.68
CA PHE A 431 -13.18 5.88 1.02
C PHE A 431 -13.96 4.56 1.14
N TYR A 432 -13.80 3.65 0.17
CA TYR A 432 -14.38 2.31 0.21
C TYR A 432 -13.99 1.53 1.49
N GLN A 433 -12.70 1.53 1.85
CA GLN A 433 -12.23 0.87 3.07
C GLN A 433 -12.94 1.40 4.31
N VAL A 434 -13.15 2.72 4.42
CA VAL A 434 -13.86 3.32 5.55
C VAL A 434 -15.33 2.92 5.54
N ILE A 435 -16.06 3.17 4.44
CA ILE A 435 -17.51 2.90 4.40
C ILE A 435 -17.85 1.42 4.55
N SER A 436 -16.93 0.51 4.17
CA SER A 436 -17.09 -0.93 4.38
C SER A 436 -17.16 -1.33 5.85
N LYS A 437 -16.73 -0.44 6.75
CA LYS A 437 -16.74 -0.60 8.20
C LYS A 437 -17.74 0.32 8.89
N VAL A 438 -18.59 1.03 8.16
CA VAL A 438 -19.63 1.89 8.73
C VAL A 438 -20.92 1.09 8.91
N ASP A 439 -21.44 1.05 10.15
CA ASP A 439 -22.73 0.41 10.45
C ASP A 439 -23.86 1.09 9.63
N PRO A 440 -24.83 0.33 9.07
CA PRO A 440 -25.95 0.91 8.32
C PRO A 440 -26.77 1.96 9.09
N ASN A 441 -26.83 1.88 10.42
CA ASN A 441 -27.55 2.82 11.29
C ASN A 441 -26.65 3.98 11.79
N CYS A 442 -25.38 3.99 11.42
CA CYS A 442 -24.46 5.08 11.76
C CYS A 442 -24.82 6.35 11.00
N VAL A 443 -24.83 7.50 11.67
CA VAL A 443 -24.91 8.81 11.01
C VAL A 443 -23.52 9.13 10.44
N PHE A 444 -23.46 9.36 9.13
CA PHE A 444 -22.21 9.54 8.39
C PHE A 444 -22.09 10.96 7.83
N ILE A 445 -21.15 11.74 8.33
CA ILE A 445 -20.97 13.15 7.95
C ILE A 445 -19.69 13.27 7.13
N ILE A 446 -19.82 13.82 5.93
CA ILE A 446 -18.72 14.09 5.01
C ILE A 446 -18.41 15.58 5.09
N VAL A 447 -17.16 15.94 5.37
CA VAL A 447 -16.70 17.34 5.42
C VAL A 447 -15.53 17.52 4.47
N GLY A 448 -15.54 18.60 3.70
CA GLY A 448 -14.46 18.89 2.76
C GLY A 448 -14.56 20.24 2.06
N ASP A 449 -13.60 20.50 1.19
CA ASP A 449 -13.49 21.73 0.38
C ASP A 449 -13.38 21.32 -1.09
N ASP A 450 -14.41 21.64 -1.89
CA ASP A 450 -14.50 21.31 -3.32
C ASP A 450 -13.55 22.15 -4.19
N GLY A 451 -12.85 23.12 -3.60
CA GLY A 451 -11.79 23.90 -4.25
C GLY A 451 -10.38 23.47 -3.84
N GLN A 452 -10.21 22.41 -3.06
CA GLN A 452 -8.89 21.83 -2.77
C GLN A 452 -8.38 20.95 -3.91
N LEU A 453 -7.09 20.60 -3.84
CA LEU A 453 -6.51 19.58 -4.71
C LEU A 453 -7.23 18.24 -4.50
N PRO A 454 -7.42 17.45 -5.57
CA PRO A 454 -8.01 16.12 -5.47
C PRO A 454 -7.07 15.16 -4.72
N ALA A 455 -7.61 14.00 -4.36
CA ALA A 455 -6.87 12.93 -3.73
C ALA A 455 -5.67 12.46 -4.58
N ILE A 456 -4.64 11.96 -3.90
CA ILE A 456 -3.60 11.15 -4.55
C ILE A 456 -4.18 9.74 -4.75
N GLY A 457 -4.17 9.26 -6.00
CA GLY A 457 -4.79 8.01 -6.39
C GLY A 457 -6.14 8.20 -7.09
N ALA A 458 -6.75 7.10 -7.53
CA ALA A 458 -7.94 7.14 -8.37
C ALA A 458 -9.23 7.59 -7.64
N GLY A 459 -9.99 8.46 -8.30
CA GLY A 459 -11.33 8.89 -7.90
C GLY A 459 -11.39 10.24 -7.19
N ASP A 460 -12.54 10.91 -7.32
CA ASP A 460 -12.83 12.22 -6.73
C ASP A 460 -14.18 12.20 -6.00
N ILE A 461 -14.17 11.61 -4.80
CA ILE A 461 -15.39 11.26 -4.07
C ILE A 461 -16.20 12.50 -3.69
N LEU A 462 -15.54 13.55 -3.20
CA LEU A 462 -16.28 14.75 -2.78
C LEU A 462 -16.92 15.45 -3.98
N ALA A 463 -16.20 15.58 -5.09
CA ALA A 463 -16.76 16.17 -6.30
C ALA A 463 -17.92 15.35 -6.85
N ASP A 464 -17.81 14.02 -6.84
CA ASP A 464 -18.88 13.13 -7.31
C ASP A 464 -20.11 13.16 -6.39
N VAL A 465 -19.93 13.22 -5.08
CA VAL A 465 -21.04 13.38 -4.11
C VAL A 465 -21.82 14.67 -4.38
N ILE A 466 -21.11 15.76 -4.68
CA ILE A 466 -21.73 17.05 -5.02
C ILE A 466 -22.42 16.99 -6.38
N LYS A 467 -21.70 16.53 -7.41
CA LYS A 467 -22.15 16.55 -8.80
C LYS A 467 -23.36 15.64 -9.05
N PHE A 468 -23.39 14.48 -8.38
CA PHE A 468 -24.45 13.49 -8.55
C PHE A 468 -25.46 13.50 -7.39
N GLU A 469 -25.37 14.48 -6.48
CA GLU A 469 -26.28 14.67 -5.34
C GLU A 469 -26.46 13.37 -4.52
N LEU A 470 -25.36 12.65 -4.27
CA LEU A 470 -25.39 11.33 -3.62
C LEU A 470 -25.84 11.38 -2.16
N ALA A 471 -25.77 12.55 -1.54
CA ALA A 471 -26.27 12.86 -0.20
C ALA A 471 -26.77 14.30 -0.16
N PRO A 472 -27.60 14.69 0.83
CA PRO A 472 -27.89 16.09 1.11
C PRO A 472 -26.60 16.90 1.27
N VAL A 473 -26.39 17.88 0.40
CA VAL A 473 -25.22 18.76 0.40
C VAL A 473 -25.60 20.11 1.03
N CYS A 474 -24.85 20.50 2.06
CA CYS A 474 -24.84 21.85 2.58
C CYS A 474 -23.54 22.54 2.17
N LYS A 475 -23.64 23.53 1.27
CA LYS A 475 -22.48 24.32 0.82
C LYS A 475 -22.40 25.64 1.58
N LEU A 476 -21.32 25.82 2.33
CA LEU A 476 -21.00 27.05 3.06
C LEU A 476 -20.22 28.00 2.16
N THR A 477 -20.78 29.15 1.83
CA THR A 477 -20.20 30.14 0.92
C THR A 477 -19.65 31.37 1.64
N LYS A 478 -20.23 31.73 2.79
CA LYS A 478 -19.85 32.94 3.52
C LYS A 478 -18.55 32.76 4.32
N ILE A 479 -17.57 33.64 4.10
CA ILE A 479 -16.26 33.61 4.76
C ILE A 479 -16.30 34.49 6.03
N TYR A 480 -15.84 33.94 7.16
CA TYR A 480 -15.91 34.57 8.48
C TYR A 480 -14.55 35.00 9.07
N ARG A 481 -13.44 34.71 8.39
CA ARG A 481 -12.11 35.10 8.89
C ARG A 481 -11.96 36.62 8.98
N GLN A 482 -11.52 37.11 10.14
CA GLN A 482 -11.19 38.52 10.38
C GLN A 482 -9.66 38.71 10.33
N ASN A 483 -9.20 39.73 9.59
CA ASN A 483 -7.82 40.19 9.33
C ASN A 483 -6.97 39.49 8.25
N GLU A 484 -6.00 40.25 7.69
CA GLU A 484 -4.94 40.06 6.65
C GLU A 484 -5.08 38.92 5.62
N LEU A 485 -5.48 37.73 6.06
CA LEU A 485 -5.85 36.58 5.22
C LEU A 485 -7.12 36.81 4.40
N GLN A 486 -7.85 37.91 4.61
CA GLN A 486 -9.02 38.27 3.80
C GLN A 486 -8.63 38.54 2.35
N ALA A 487 -7.45 39.15 2.11
CA ALA A 487 -6.92 39.34 0.76
C ALA A 487 -6.63 38.00 0.07
N ILE A 488 -6.00 37.05 0.78
CA ILE A 488 -5.73 35.70 0.26
C ILE A 488 -7.03 34.94 -0.02
N ALA A 489 -8.03 35.08 0.86
CA ALA A 489 -9.33 34.45 0.68
C ALA A 489 -10.09 35.01 -0.53
N THR A 490 -10.01 36.32 -0.76
CA THR A 490 -10.57 36.98 -1.96
C THR A 490 -9.84 36.52 -3.22
N ILE A 491 -8.51 36.58 -3.24
CA ILE A 491 -7.66 36.09 -4.35
C ILE A 491 -7.97 34.62 -4.68
N ALA A 492 -8.10 33.78 -3.66
CA ALA A 492 -8.45 32.37 -3.86
C ALA A 492 -9.85 32.21 -4.48
N ASN A 493 -10.80 33.10 -4.17
CA ASN A 493 -12.11 33.09 -4.81
C ASN A 493 -12.06 33.56 -6.26
N ASP A 494 -11.20 34.53 -6.60
CA ASP A 494 -11.05 35.02 -7.97
C ASP A 494 -10.45 33.91 -8.86
N ILE A 495 -9.38 33.24 -8.39
CA ILE A 495 -8.79 32.07 -9.08
C ILE A 495 -9.86 30.99 -9.34
N ARG A 496 -10.75 30.73 -8.38
CA ARG A 496 -11.82 29.74 -8.52
C ARG A 496 -12.86 30.10 -9.58
N LYS A 497 -13.06 31.39 -9.84
CA LYS A 497 -13.93 31.88 -10.94
C LYS A 497 -13.21 31.90 -12.28
N GLY A 498 -11.93 31.52 -12.32
CA GLY A 498 -11.08 31.65 -13.50
C GLY A 498 -10.60 33.08 -13.73
N GLU A 499 -10.68 33.94 -12.71
CA GLU A 499 -10.17 35.30 -12.74
C GLU A 499 -8.72 35.30 -12.22
N VAL A 500 -7.79 35.84 -13.01
CA VAL A 500 -6.38 35.97 -12.60
C VAL A 500 -6.29 37.12 -11.58
N PRO A 501 -5.72 36.90 -10.39
CA PRO A 501 -5.63 37.89 -9.32
C PRO A 501 -4.90 39.19 -9.68
#